data_AF-A0A9P8TPW9-F1
#
_entry.id   AF-A0A9P8TPW9-F1
#
_cell.length_a   1.000
_cell.length_b   1.000
_cell.length_c   1.000
_cell.angle_alpha   90.00
_cell.angle_beta   90.00
_cell.angle_gamma   90.00
#
_symmetry.space_group_name_H-M   'P 1'
#
loop_
_entity.id
_entity.type
_entity.pdbx_description
1 polymer ?
#
loop_
_entity_poly.entity_id
_entity_poly.type
_entity_poly.pdbx_seq_one_letter_code
_entity_poly.pdbx_strand_id
1 'polypeptide(L)'
;MKTNDGISVCSTDSYQGKEPDVVIFACTRSNPRNELRILSEPRRMNVALTRARRSLIVLGDRICLGKSKSPSWKGFVEFAEAKDAVNPSKFFNGVSRLQKLQRSQ
;
A
#
# COMPACT_ATOMS: atom_id res chain seq x y z
N MET A 1 -8.12 -14.59 -4.00
CA MET A 1 -9.58 -14.54 -4.23
C MET A 1 -9.85 -13.56 -5.36
N LYS A 2 -10.62 -13.94 -6.39
CA LYS A 2 -11.13 -12.99 -7.39
C LYS A 2 -12.56 -12.62 -6.99
N THR A 3 -12.90 -11.33 -6.99
CA THR A 3 -14.28 -10.87 -6.82
C THR A 3 -14.97 -10.83 -8.18
N ASN A 4 -16.29 -10.73 -8.19
CA ASN A 4 -17.09 -10.67 -9.42
C ASN A 4 -16.78 -9.41 -10.27
N ASP A 5 -16.15 -8.39 -9.68
CA ASP A 5 -15.82 -7.13 -10.34
C ASP A 5 -14.43 -7.13 -11.02
N GLY A 6 -13.81 -8.30 -11.19
CA GLY A 6 -12.48 -8.43 -11.80
C GLY A 6 -11.32 -8.02 -10.90
N ILE A 7 -11.57 -7.73 -9.61
CA ILE A 7 -10.55 -7.39 -8.62
C ILE A 7 -9.99 -8.68 -8.02
N SER A 8 -8.66 -8.77 -7.91
CA SER A 8 -7.98 -9.89 -7.25
C SER A 8 -7.31 -9.46 -5.95
N VAL A 9 -7.66 -10.15 -4.87
CA VAL A 9 -7.08 -9.93 -3.53
C VAL A 9 -6.32 -11.18 -3.12
N CYS A 10 -5.03 -11.04 -2.84
CA CYS A 10 -4.12 -12.11 -2.47
C CYS A 10 -3.04 -11.58 -1.53
N SER A 11 -2.39 -12.48 -0.78
CA SER A 11 -1.14 -12.15 -0.09
C SER A 11 -0.01 -11.97 -1.10
N THR A 12 1.05 -11.27 -0.69
CA THR A 12 2.25 -11.02 -1.52
C THR A 12 2.88 -12.33 -2.01
N ASP A 13 2.91 -13.37 -1.18
CA ASP A 13 3.54 -14.65 -1.50
C ASP A 13 2.80 -15.39 -2.62
N SER A 14 1.47 -15.27 -2.67
CA SER A 14 0.63 -15.93 -3.68
C SER A 14 0.58 -15.18 -5.01
N TYR A 15 1.39 -14.13 -5.18
CA TYR A 15 1.33 -13.20 -6.31
C TYR A 15 2.57 -13.22 -7.22
N GLN A 16 3.36 -14.28 -7.15
CA GLN A 16 4.54 -14.47 -8.00
C GLN A 16 4.12 -14.79 -9.45
N GLY A 17 4.72 -14.10 -10.43
CA GLY A 17 4.49 -14.34 -11.87
C GLY A 17 3.26 -13.65 -12.48
N LYS A 18 2.62 -12.72 -11.76
CA LYS A 18 1.53 -11.88 -12.30
C LYS A 18 1.95 -10.41 -12.32
N GLU A 19 1.57 -9.70 -13.38
CA GLU A 19 1.89 -8.28 -13.57
C GLU A 19 0.59 -7.50 -13.83
N PRO A 20 -0.17 -7.15 -12.78
CA PRO A 20 -1.35 -6.31 -12.94
C PRO A 20 -0.96 -4.88 -13.30
N ASP A 21 -1.88 -4.18 -13.96
CA ASP A 21 -1.67 -2.78 -14.33
C ASP A 21 -1.60 -1.86 -13.11
N VAL A 22 -2.44 -2.14 -12.10
CA VAL A 22 -2.51 -1.39 -10.85
C VAL A 22 -2.38 -2.36 -9.67
N VAL A 23 -1.52 -2.01 -8.70
CA VAL A 23 -1.37 -2.74 -7.44
C VAL A 23 -1.72 -1.82 -6.28
N ILE A 24 -2.57 -2.30 -5.38
CA ILE A 24 -2.78 -1.69 -4.06
C ILE A 24 -2.13 -2.62 -3.04
N PHE A 25 -1.05 -2.17 -2.42
CA PHE A 25 -0.33 -2.91 -1.40
C PHE A 25 -0.67 -2.40 0.00
N ALA A 26 -1.42 -3.19 0.75
CA ALA A 26 -1.84 -2.85 2.11
C ALA A 26 -0.84 -3.40 3.16
N CYS A 27 -0.16 -2.48 3.83
CA CYS A 27 0.71 -2.77 4.96
C CYS A 27 -0.13 -2.90 6.24
N THR A 28 -0.17 -4.09 6.82
CA THR A 28 -1.02 -4.43 7.98
C THR A 28 -0.48 -3.96 9.33
N ARG A 29 0.67 -3.27 9.38
CA ARG A 29 1.38 -2.95 10.62
C ARG A 29 1.27 -1.47 10.97
N SER A 30 0.71 -1.23 12.15
CA SER A 30 0.73 0.04 12.87
C SER A 30 0.84 -0.29 14.35
N ASN A 31 1.93 0.09 15.00
CA ASN A 31 2.13 -0.13 16.44
C ASN A 31 3.17 0.86 16.99
N PRO A 32 3.12 1.21 18.30
CA PRO A 32 4.03 2.18 18.90
C PRO A 32 5.51 1.77 18.89
N ARG A 33 5.80 0.48 18.74
CA ARG A 33 7.17 -0.06 18.69
C ARG A 33 7.78 -0.04 17.29
N ASN A 34 7.02 0.40 16.28
CA ASN A 34 7.41 0.41 14.86
C ASN A 34 7.89 -0.97 14.35
N GLU A 35 7.30 -2.05 14.88
CA GLU A 35 7.67 -3.42 14.53
C GLU A 35 6.89 -3.93 13.30
N LEU A 36 7.63 -4.20 12.22
CA LEU A 36 7.07 -4.67 10.94
C LEU A 36 6.95 -6.20 10.85
N ARG A 37 7.79 -6.96 11.56
CA ARG A 37 7.82 -8.43 11.53
C ARG A 37 7.85 -8.97 10.10
N ILE A 38 6.80 -9.65 9.64
CA ILE A 38 6.73 -10.25 8.30
C ILE A 38 6.91 -9.20 7.19
N LEU A 39 6.52 -7.94 7.42
CA LEU A 39 6.71 -6.86 6.46
C LEU A 39 8.18 -6.43 6.31
N SER A 40 9.08 -6.71 7.26
CA SER A 40 10.48 -6.28 7.14
C SER A 40 11.32 -7.14 6.21
N GLU A 41 10.79 -8.26 5.69
CA GLU A 41 11.48 -9.13 4.73
C GLU A 41 11.61 -8.43 3.36
N PRO A 42 12.82 -8.05 2.93
CA PRO A 42 13.02 -7.26 1.71
C PRO A 42 12.54 -7.96 0.44
N ARG A 43 12.61 -9.29 0.38
CA ARG A 43 12.15 -10.04 -0.81
C ARG A 43 10.64 -9.88 -1.03
N ARG A 44 9.85 -9.86 0.03
CA ARG A 44 8.40 -9.64 -0.03
C ARG A 44 8.10 -8.21 -0.50
N MET A 45 8.84 -7.24 0.03
CA MET A 45 8.73 -5.85 -0.40
C MET A 45 9.05 -5.70 -1.89
N ASN A 46 10.15 -6.29 -2.38
CA ASN A 46 10.52 -6.22 -3.79
C ASN A 46 9.44 -6.82 -4.70
N VAL A 47 8.86 -7.95 -4.33
CA VAL A 47 7.72 -8.53 -5.06
C VAL A 47 6.53 -7.57 -5.02
N ALA A 48 6.17 -6.97 -3.89
CA ALA A 48 5.04 -6.05 -3.83
C ALA A 48 5.24 -4.78 -4.70
N LEU A 49 6.46 -4.22 -4.69
CA LEU A 49 6.75 -2.96 -5.38
C LEU A 49 6.92 -3.10 -6.90
N THR A 50 7.42 -4.24 -7.39
CA THR A 50 7.80 -4.41 -8.81
C THR A 50 6.72 -5.00 -9.72
N ARG A 51 5.57 -5.40 -9.16
CA ARG A 51 4.52 -6.10 -9.94
C ARG A 51 3.54 -5.17 -10.65
N ALA A 52 3.50 -3.90 -10.27
CA ALA A 52 2.65 -2.90 -10.90
C ALA A 52 3.23 -2.46 -12.24
N ARG A 53 2.47 -2.60 -13.34
CA ARG A 53 2.91 -2.14 -14.67
C ARG A 53 2.73 -0.64 -14.87
N ARG A 54 1.69 -0.04 -14.27
CA ARG A 54 1.34 1.38 -14.45
C ARG A 54 1.31 2.16 -13.16
N SER A 55 0.68 1.64 -12.10
CA SER A 55 0.52 2.38 -10.85
C SER A 55 0.59 1.50 -9.62
N LEU A 56 1.29 1.96 -8.59
CA LEU A 56 1.41 1.33 -7.29
C LEU A 56 0.89 2.27 -6.22
N ILE A 57 -0.04 1.79 -5.39
CA ILE A 57 -0.54 2.50 -4.22
C ILE A 57 -0.15 1.69 -2.99
N VAL A 58 0.60 2.29 -2.06
CA VAL A 58 0.94 1.66 -0.77
C VAL A 58 0.08 2.27 0.32
N LEU A 59 -0.69 1.45 1.02
CA LEU A 59 -1.54 1.85 2.14
C LEU A 59 -0.90 1.38 3.44
N GLY A 60 -0.50 2.30 4.31
CA GLY A 60 0.14 1.94 5.57
C GLY A 60 0.35 3.11 6.53
N ASP A 61 0.77 2.78 7.74
CA ASP A 61 1.16 3.78 8.74
C ASP A 61 2.57 4.30 8.44
N ARG A 62 2.65 5.54 7.95
CA ARG A 62 3.91 6.19 7.58
C ARG A 62 4.93 6.23 8.72
N ILE A 63 4.46 6.43 9.96
CA ILE A 63 5.34 6.55 11.13
C ILE A 63 5.89 5.17 11.46
N CYS A 64 5.02 4.16 11.49
CA CYS A 64 5.42 2.79 11.76
C CYS A 64 6.41 2.25 10.71
N LEU A 65 6.20 2.56 9.43
CA LEU A 65 7.07 2.11 8.33
C LEU A 65 8.39 2.89 8.31
N GLY A 66 8.34 4.22 8.37
CA GLY A 66 9.52 5.10 8.28
C GLY A 66 10.43 5.04 9.50
N LYS A 67 9.90 4.79 10.70
CA LYS A 67 10.68 4.61 11.94
C LYS A 67 11.00 3.15 12.27
N SER A 68 10.68 2.22 11.37
CA SER A 68 11.01 0.81 11.58
C SER A 68 12.53 0.56 11.50
N LYS A 69 12.96 -0.60 12.00
CA LYS A 69 14.35 -1.07 11.84
C LYS A 69 14.68 -1.56 10.43
N SER A 70 13.72 -1.58 9.50
CA SER A 70 13.94 -2.06 8.14
C SER A 70 14.50 -0.94 7.26
N PRO A 71 15.75 -1.05 6.76
CA PRO A 71 16.34 -0.01 5.90
C PRO A 71 15.55 0.21 4.61
N SER A 72 15.00 -0.88 4.04
CA SER A 72 14.23 -0.83 2.79
C SER A 72 12.95 0.00 2.95
N TRP A 73 12.18 -0.22 4.02
CA TRP A 73 10.97 0.55 4.28
C TRP A 73 11.26 2.01 4.63
N LYS A 74 12.31 2.25 5.42
CA LYS A 74 12.75 3.61 5.72
C LYS A 74 13.09 4.37 4.43
N GLY A 75 13.95 3.80 3.59
CA GLY A 75 14.34 4.41 2.32
C GLY A 75 13.15 4.58 1.35
N PHE A 76 12.20 3.66 1.34
CA PHE A 76 10.98 3.80 0.53
C PHE A 76 10.09 4.96 0.99
N VAL A 77 9.90 5.13 2.31
CA VAL A 77 9.13 6.26 2.85
C VAL A 77 9.84 7.58 2.58
N GLU A 78 11.14 7.65 2.80
CA GLU A 78 11.96 8.85 2.48
C GLU A 78 11.88 9.20 1.00
N PHE A 79 11.94 8.20 0.11
CA PHE A 79 11.76 8.39 -1.33
C PHE A 79 10.36 8.92 -1.67
N ALA A 80 9.31 8.35 -1.08
CA ALA A 80 7.94 8.78 -1.33
C ALA A 80 7.70 10.23 -0.83
N GLU A 81 8.26 10.59 0.33
CA GLU A 81 8.21 11.95 0.85
C GLU A 81 8.97 12.93 -0.05
N ALA A 82 10.17 12.58 -0.51
CA ALA A 82 10.97 13.39 -1.43
C ALA A 82 10.30 13.61 -2.80
N LYS A 83 9.36 12.73 -3.18
CA LYS A 83 8.58 12.82 -4.42
C LYS A 83 7.20 13.45 -4.23
N ASP A 84 6.89 13.97 -3.03
CA ASP A 84 5.56 14.49 -2.67
C ASP A 84 4.42 13.49 -2.95
N ALA A 85 4.72 12.19 -2.77
CA ALA A 85 3.81 11.09 -3.08
C ALA A 85 3.09 10.53 -1.83
N VAL A 86 3.13 11.26 -0.70
CA VAL A 86 2.53 10.84 0.57
C VAL A 86 1.24 11.60 0.83
N ASN A 87 0.11 10.91 0.64
CA ASN A 87 -1.20 11.46 0.93
C ASN A 87 -1.62 11.16 2.38
N PRO A 88 -2.11 12.15 3.16
CA PRO A 88 -2.65 11.90 4.49
C PRO A 88 -3.98 11.13 4.41
N SER A 89 -4.38 10.47 5.50
CA SER A 89 -5.68 9.77 5.58
C SER A 89 -6.87 10.65 5.20
N LYS A 90 -6.78 11.96 5.47
CA LYS A 90 -7.79 12.97 5.08
C LYS A 90 -8.01 13.06 3.56
N PHE A 91 -7.09 12.58 2.73
CA PHE A 91 -7.25 12.47 1.28
C PHE A 91 -8.54 11.74 0.90
N PHE A 92 -8.88 10.66 1.61
CA PHE A 92 -10.08 9.87 1.32
C PHE A 92 -11.38 10.53 1.79
N ASN A 93 -11.32 11.58 2.61
CA ASN A 93 -12.52 12.25 3.11
C ASN A 93 -13.33 12.91 1.97
N GLY A 94 -12.69 13.28 0.85
CA GLY A 94 -13.38 13.78 -0.35
C GLY A 94 -14.28 12.74 -1.02
N VAL A 95 -13.97 11.45 -0.88
CA VAL A 95 -14.73 10.34 -1.49
C VAL A 95 -16.12 10.17 -0.84
N SER A 96 -16.24 10.54 0.43
CA SER A 96 -17.52 10.53 1.15
C SER A 96 -18.56 11.45 0.52
N ARG A 97 -18.14 12.48 -0.24
CA ARG A 97 -19.04 13.40 -0.94
C ARG A 97 -19.62 12.78 -2.22
N LEU A 98 -18.83 11.96 -2.93
CA LEU A 98 -19.28 11.27 -4.14
C LEU A 98 -20.28 10.15 -3.83
N GLN A 99 -20.08 9.40 -2.75
CA GLN A 99 -21.04 8.37 -2.31
C GLN A 99 -22.37 8.96 -1.83
N LYS A 100 -22.36 10.16 -1.22
CA LYS A 100 -23.59 10.87 -0.84
C LYS A 100 -24.34 11.42 -2.06
N LEU A 101 -23.64 11.86 -3.09
CA LEU A 101 -24.25 12.34 -4.33
C LEU A 101 -24.87 11.20 -5.17
N GLN A 102 -24.26 10.01 -5.18
CA GLN A 102 -24.81 8.85 -5.89
C GLN A 102 -25.95 8.14 -5.15
N ARG A 103 -26.15 8.39 -3.86
CA ARG A 103 -27.29 7.86 -3.06
C ARG A 103 -28.48 8.83 -2.97
N SER A 104 -28.38 10.00 -3.60
CA SER A 104 -29.40 11.06 -3.61
C SER A 104 -30.22 11.09 -4.92
N GLN A 105 -30.13 10.05 -5.75
CA GLN A 105 -31.04 9.80 -6.86
C GLN A 105 -31.70 8.44 -6.70
#